data_AF-A0A954PZ49-F1
#
_entry.id   AF-A0A954PZ49-F1
#
_cell.length_a   1.000
_cell.length_b   1.000
_cell.length_c   1.000
_cell.angle_alpha   90.00
_cell.angle_beta   90.00
_cell.angle_gamma   90.00
#
_symmetry.space_group_name_H-M   'P 1'
#
loop_
_entity.id
_entity.type
_entity.pdbx_description
1 polymer ?
#
loop_
_entity_poly.entity_id
_entity_poly.type
_entity_poly.pdbx_seq_one_letter_code
_entity_poly.pdbx_strand_id
1 'polypeptide(L)'
;KYHERVRDEMFKWEFVSPWDRERVRGLADANLQRNTQDYGLITSFSGLVLPAVQSAMSAKTRLDQQLAYLQTVESIRNHLATHNNEFPNTLDDLVLPAPHDPFTGKKFQYVRHDQGATLTGASSPGLRYEFELRCSPK
;
A
#
# COMPACT_ATOMS: atom_id res chain seq x y z
N LYS A 1 -24.57 16.92 -14.24
CA LYS A 1 -25.33 16.37 -13.09
C LYS A 1 -25.38 14.84 -13.06
N TYR A 2 -26.00 14.17 -14.03
CA TYR A 2 -26.13 12.70 -13.99
C TYR A 2 -24.77 11.96 -14.13
N HIS A 3 -23.98 12.33 -15.14
CA HIS A 3 -22.62 11.83 -15.34
C HIS A 3 -21.70 12.06 -14.12
N GLU A 4 -21.80 13.21 -13.47
CA GLU A 4 -21.01 13.53 -12.26
C GLU A 4 -21.34 12.57 -11.13
N ARG A 5 -22.64 12.27 -10.92
CA ARG A 5 -23.04 11.32 -9.90
C ARG A 5 -22.50 9.91 -10.15
N VAL A 6 -22.58 9.41 -11.39
CA VAL A 6 -22.03 8.10 -11.76
C VAL A 6 -20.52 8.06 -11.58
N ARG A 7 -19.82 9.12 -12.01
CA ARG A 7 -18.38 9.26 -11.84
C ARG A 7 -17.99 9.30 -10.36
N ASP A 8 -18.66 10.10 -9.54
CA ASP A 8 -18.35 10.25 -8.12
C ASP A 8 -18.65 8.96 -7.35
N GLU A 9 -19.75 8.28 -7.70
CA GLU A 9 -20.09 6.94 -7.21
C GLU A 9 -19.03 5.89 -7.57
N MET A 10 -18.37 6.05 -8.71
CA MET A 10 -17.27 5.18 -9.13
C MET A 10 -15.97 5.53 -8.39
N PHE A 11 -15.62 6.80 -8.31
CA PHE A 11 -14.38 7.28 -7.70
C PHE A 11 -14.35 7.17 -6.18
N LYS A 12 -15.50 7.23 -5.50
CA LYS A 12 -15.53 7.13 -4.03
C LYS A 12 -14.84 5.87 -3.51
N TRP A 13 -14.91 4.77 -4.27
CA TRP A 13 -14.30 3.50 -3.90
C TRP A 13 -12.76 3.53 -3.98
N GLU A 14 -12.20 4.41 -4.81
CA GLU A 14 -10.76 4.61 -4.92
C GLU A 14 -10.16 5.34 -3.71
N PHE A 15 -10.98 6.15 -3.02
CA PHE A 15 -10.60 6.83 -1.78
C PHE A 15 -10.66 5.94 -0.54
N VAL A 16 -11.15 4.70 -0.67
CA VAL A 16 -11.04 3.70 0.39
C VAL A 16 -9.57 3.32 0.55
N SER A 17 -9.15 3.12 1.81
CA SER A 17 -7.79 2.68 2.14
C SER A 17 -7.41 1.44 1.33
N PRO A 18 -6.18 1.35 0.80
CA PRO A 18 -5.86 0.30 -0.18
C PRO A 18 -6.03 -1.13 0.36
N TRP A 19 -5.82 -1.34 1.66
CA TRP A 19 -6.05 -2.65 2.32
C TRP A 19 -7.52 -3.03 2.48
N ASP A 20 -8.43 -2.07 2.51
CA ASP A 20 -9.88 -2.32 2.56
C ASP A 20 -10.51 -2.39 1.16
N ARG A 21 -9.76 -2.02 0.10
CA ARG A 21 -10.27 -2.05 -1.29
C ARG A 21 -10.77 -3.42 -1.71
N GLU A 22 -10.10 -4.50 -1.33
CA GLU A 22 -10.52 -5.85 -1.70
C GLU A 22 -11.88 -6.22 -1.11
N ARG A 23 -12.16 -5.73 0.12
CA ARG A 23 -13.43 -5.98 0.81
C ARG A 23 -14.59 -5.24 0.14
N VAL A 24 -14.33 -4.08 -0.44
CA VAL A 24 -15.35 -3.26 -1.10
C VAL A 24 -15.39 -3.44 -2.62
N ARG A 25 -14.41 -4.14 -3.21
CA ARG A 25 -14.32 -4.38 -4.66
C ARG A 25 -15.59 -5.03 -5.21
N GLY A 26 -16.08 -6.09 -4.56
CA GLY A 26 -17.32 -6.74 -4.98
C GLY A 26 -18.55 -5.82 -4.92
N LEU A 27 -18.60 -4.90 -3.94
CA LEU A 27 -19.65 -3.89 -3.88
C LEU A 27 -19.49 -2.84 -4.98
N ALA A 28 -18.27 -2.43 -5.29
CA ALA A 28 -17.97 -1.49 -6.37
C ALA A 28 -18.36 -2.08 -7.74
N ASP A 29 -17.98 -3.33 -8.01
CA ASP A 29 -18.29 -4.04 -9.26
C ASP A 29 -19.80 -4.23 -9.43
N ALA A 30 -20.50 -4.67 -8.38
CA ALA A 30 -21.95 -4.83 -8.40
C ALA A 30 -22.71 -3.50 -8.59
N ASN A 31 -22.18 -2.39 -8.07
CA ASN A 31 -22.74 -1.05 -8.32
C ASN A 31 -22.48 -0.59 -9.76
N LEU A 32 -21.27 -0.83 -10.29
CA LEU A 32 -20.93 -0.48 -11.67
C LEU A 32 -21.78 -1.25 -12.69
N GLN A 33 -22.01 -2.54 -12.44
CA GLN A 33 -22.85 -3.38 -13.29
C GLN A 33 -24.30 -2.90 -13.29
N ARG A 34 -24.87 -2.58 -12.11
CA ARG A 34 -26.22 -2.00 -12.00
C ARG A 34 -26.33 -0.67 -12.74
N ASN A 35 -25.38 0.24 -12.53
CA ASN A 35 -25.36 1.52 -13.24
C ASN A 35 -25.29 1.33 -14.77
N THR A 36 -24.55 0.32 -15.24
CA THR A 36 -24.46 0.04 -16.68
C THR A 36 -25.77 -0.48 -17.26
N GLN A 37 -26.51 -1.29 -16.50
CA GLN A 37 -27.85 -1.77 -16.89
C GLN A 37 -28.88 -0.63 -16.92
N ASP A 38 -28.86 0.24 -15.91
CA ASP A 38 -29.86 1.30 -15.76
C ASP A 38 -29.66 2.47 -16.74
N TYR A 39 -28.42 2.74 -17.15
CA TYR A 39 -28.07 4.01 -17.84
C TYR A 39 -27.35 3.83 -19.19
N GLY A 40 -27.07 2.60 -19.63
CA GLY A 40 -26.61 2.27 -20.98
C GLY A 40 -25.28 2.96 -21.37
N LEU A 41 -25.19 3.43 -22.62
CA LEU A 41 -23.94 3.93 -23.22
C LEU A 41 -23.26 5.09 -22.47
N ILE A 42 -23.98 5.83 -21.63
CA ILE A 42 -23.42 6.95 -20.84
C ILE A 42 -22.44 6.44 -19.77
N THR A 43 -22.62 5.22 -19.25
CA THR A 43 -21.65 4.61 -18.32
C THR A 43 -20.46 3.97 -19.04
N SER A 44 -20.57 3.71 -20.35
CA SER A 44 -19.50 3.08 -21.13
C SER A 44 -18.21 3.91 -21.17
N PHE A 45 -18.32 5.25 -21.17
CA PHE A 45 -17.14 6.12 -21.06
C PHE A 45 -16.48 6.02 -19.68
N SER A 46 -17.27 5.89 -18.61
CA SER A 46 -16.74 5.73 -17.26
C SER A 46 -16.03 4.39 -17.10
N GLY A 47 -16.57 3.31 -17.68
CA GLY A 47 -15.93 2.00 -17.72
C GLY A 47 -14.60 1.97 -18.51
N LEU A 48 -14.46 2.82 -19.53
CA LEU A 48 -13.22 2.94 -20.30
C LEU A 48 -12.07 3.59 -19.50
N VAL A 49 -12.39 4.59 -18.67
CA VAL A 49 -11.40 5.38 -17.92
C VAL A 49 -11.05 4.74 -16.57
N LEU A 50 -11.95 3.94 -15.99
CA LEU A 50 -11.77 3.33 -14.67
C LEU A 50 -10.47 2.52 -14.51
N PRO A 51 -10.06 1.64 -15.46
CA PRO A 51 -8.80 0.90 -15.34
C PRO A 51 -7.57 1.81 -15.28
N ALA A 52 -7.59 2.94 -15.98
CA ALA A 52 -6.50 3.92 -15.95
C ALA A 52 -6.44 4.63 -14.60
N VAL A 53 -7.60 4.97 -14.02
CA VAL A 53 -7.68 5.55 -12.67
C VAL A 53 -7.18 4.57 -11.62
N GLN A 54 -7.62 3.31 -11.66
CA GLN A 54 -7.16 2.26 -10.76
C GLN A 54 -5.64 2.03 -10.86
N SER A 55 -5.12 2.06 -12.08
CA SER A 55 -3.68 1.94 -12.33
C SER A 55 -2.89 3.11 -11.75
N ALA A 56 -3.40 4.34 -11.88
CA ALA A 56 -2.80 5.53 -11.26
C ALA A 56 -2.85 5.47 -9.72
N MET A 57 -3.97 5.03 -9.14
CA MET A 57 -4.12 4.86 -7.69
C MET A 57 -3.21 3.76 -7.15
N SER A 58 -3.05 2.65 -7.87
CA SER A 58 -2.08 1.60 -7.55
C SER A 58 -0.65 2.11 -7.59
N ALA A 59 -0.30 2.92 -8.60
CA ALA A 59 1.01 3.57 -8.68
C ALA A 59 1.30 4.49 -7.50
N LYS A 60 0.30 5.28 -7.09
CA LYS A 60 0.40 6.08 -5.86
C LYS A 60 0.65 5.19 -4.64
N THR A 61 -0.10 4.10 -4.45
CA THR A 61 0.09 3.20 -3.31
C THR A 61 1.49 2.56 -3.30
N ARG A 62 2.07 2.25 -4.46
CA ARG A 62 3.48 1.78 -4.54
C ARG A 62 4.47 2.82 -4.04
N LEU A 63 4.29 4.09 -4.41
CA LEU A 63 5.14 5.18 -3.91
C LEU A 63 4.99 5.36 -2.40
N ASP A 64 3.75 5.32 -1.90
CA ASP A 64 3.48 5.40 -0.46
C ASP A 64 4.15 4.23 0.29
N GLN A 65 4.14 3.01 -0.29
CA GLN A 65 4.81 1.83 0.28
C GLN A 65 6.33 2.03 0.32
N GLN A 66 6.95 2.53 -0.76
CA GLN A 66 8.38 2.83 -0.78
C GLN A 66 8.78 3.86 0.28
N LEU A 67 7.97 4.92 0.47
CA LEU A 67 8.22 5.90 1.53
C LEU A 67 8.13 5.25 2.92
N ALA A 68 7.12 4.40 3.14
CA ALA A 68 6.95 3.68 4.40
C ALA A 68 8.13 2.72 4.68
N TYR A 69 8.69 2.08 3.65
CA TYR A 69 9.93 1.30 3.78
C TYR A 69 11.10 2.16 4.25
N LEU A 70 11.35 3.28 3.59
CA LEU A 70 12.46 4.17 3.94
C LEU A 70 12.32 4.69 5.37
N GLN A 71 11.11 5.07 5.78
CA GLN A 71 10.83 5.49 7.15
C GLN A 71 11.07 4.37 8.17
N THR A 72 10.73 3.13 7.83
CA THR A 72 11.01 1.96 8.66
C THR A 72 12.51 1.71 8.79
N VAL A 73 13.25 1.78 7.68
CA VAL A 73 14.72 1.65 7.67
C VAL A 73 15.38 2.74 8.50
N GLU A 74 14.92 4.00 8.40
CA GLU A 74 15.42 5.09 9.23
C GLU A 74 15.14 4.90 10.72
N SER A 75 13.98 4.33 11.05
CA SER A 75 13.64 3.97 12.43
C SER A 75 14.58 2.87 12.96
N ILE A 76 14.89 1.86 12.13
CA ILE A 76 15.89 0.83 12.46
C ILE A 76 17.29 1.45 12.59
N ARG A 77 17.67 2.38 11.71
CA ARG A 77 18.96 3.09 11.76
C ARG A 77 19.10 3.88 13.05
N ASN A 78 18.03 4.54 13.49
CA ASN A 78 18.00 5.23 14.78
C ASN A 78 18.15 4.26 15.96
N HIS A 79 17.47 3.11 15.91
CA HIS A 79 17.59 2.06 16.93
C HIS A 79 19.04 1.55 17.02
N LEU A 80 19.66 1.21 15.87
CA LEU A 80 21.07 0.80 15.81
C LEU A 80 22.00 1.84 16.44
N ALA A 81 21.82 3.13 16.13
CA ALA A 81 22.65 4.20 16.67
C ALA A 81 22.53 4.38 18.20
N THR A 82 21.39 3.99 18.78
CA THR A 82 21.09 4.14 20.21
C THR A 82 21.28 2.85 21.02
N HIS A 83 21.41 1.69 20.34
CA HIS A 83 21.49 0.35 20.95
C HIS A 83 22.76 -0.39 20.49
N ASN A 84 23.92 0.27 20.52
CA ASN A 84 25.23 -0.36 20.24
C ASN A 84 25.34 -1.10 18.89
N ASN A 85 24.68 -0.60 17.84
CA ASN A 85 24.56 -1.25 16.54
C ASN A 85 23.87 -2.63 16.55
N GLU A 86 23.02 -2.90 17.54
CA GLU A 86 22.19 -4.10 17.56
C GLU A 86 20.87 -3.86 16.84
N PHE A 87 20.50 -4.81 15.96
CA PHE A 87 19.20 -4.79 15.30
C PHE A 87 18.08 -5.07 16.30
N PRO A 88 16.91 -4.42 16.15
CA PRO A 88 15.76 -4.70 17.00
C PRO A 88 15.29 -6.16 16.82
N ASN A 89 14.71 -6.76 17.85
CA ASN A 89 14.14 -8.10 17.73
C ASN A 89 12.85 -8.07 16.91
N THR A 90 12.06 -7.01 17.09
CA THR A 90 10.80 -6.78 16.37
C THR A 90 10.67 -5.30 15.99
N LEU A 91 9.80 -4.99 15.01
CA LEU A 91 9.49 -3.60 14.68
C LEU A 91 8.71 -2.86 15.79
N ASP A 92 8.24 -3.55 16.84
CA ASP A 92 7.64 -2.94 18.04
C ASP A 92 8.70 -2.36 19.00
N ASP A 93 9.95 -2.82 18.91
CA ASP A 93 11.04 -2.35 19.78
C ASP A 93 11.60 -0.99 19.33
N LEU A 94 11.09 -0.44 18.22
CA LEU A 94 11.54 0.83 17.66
C LEU A 94 10.96 2.01 18.44
N VAL A 95 11.84 2.91 18.89
CA VAL A 95 11.44 4.18 19.53
C VAL A 95 10.72 5.10 18.54
N LEU A 96 11.19 5.13 17.30
CA LEU A 96 10.51 5.83 16.20
C LEU A 96 9.49 4.88 15.57
N PRO A 97 8.21 5.29 15.44
CA PRO A 97 7.17 4.40 14.94
C PRO A 97 7.38 4.07 13.47
N ALA A 98 7.49 2.78 13.16
CA ALA A 98 7.48 2.30 11.79
C ALA A 98 6.05 2.35 11.21
N PRO A 99 5.83 2.99 10.04
CA PRO A 99 4.53 3.01 9.40
C PRO A 99 4.09 1.61 8.95
N HIS A 100 2.78 1.40 8.85
CA HIS A 100 2.23 0.18 8.29
C HIS A 100 2.33 0.17 6.76
N ASP A 101 2.39 -1.02 6.18
CA ASP A 101 2.35 -1.24 4.73
C ASP A 101 1.01 -0.71 4.16
N PRO A 102 1.03 0.30 3.26
CA PRO A 102 -0.17 0.87 2.68
C PRO A 102 -1.05 -0.11 1.90
N PHE A 103 -0.52 -1.26 1.47
CA PHE A 103 -1.32 -2.28 0.78
C PHE A 103 -2.10 -3.18 1.74
N THR A 104 -1.62 -3.40 2.97
CA THR A 104 -2.22 -4.36 3.90
C THR A 104 -2.73 -3.74 5.19
N GLY A 105 -2.32 -2.52 5.50
CA GLY A 105 -2.61 -1.85 6.77
C GLY A 105 -1.89 -2.50 7.97
N LYS A 106 -0.98 -3.45 7.73
CA LYS A 106 -0.21 -4.18 8.74
C LYS A 106 1.26 -3.77 8.68
N LYS A 107 2.02 -4.08 9.73
CA LYS A 107 3.47 -3.89 9.71
C LYS A 107 4.13 -4.72 8.60
N PHE A 108 5.24 -4.22 8.09
CA PHE A 108 6.11 -4.99 7.21
C PHE A 108 6.60 -6.26 7.91
N GLN A 109 6.81 -7.31 7.11
CA GLN A 109 7.47 -8.52 7.58
C GLN A 109 8.93 -8.20 7.86
N TYR A 110 9.40 -8.53 9.06
CA TYR A 110 10.76 -8.30 9.50
C TYR A 110 11.34 -9.59 10.04
N VAL A 111 12.52 -9.96 9.55
CA VAL A 111 13.24 -11.16 9.98
C VAL A 111 14.67 -10.76 10.32
N ARG A 112 15.02 -10.82 11.59
CA ARG A 112 16.41 -10.68 12.05
C ARG A 112 17.17 -11.99 11.84
N HIS A 113 18.43 -11.89 11.44
CA HIS A 113 19.35 -13.02 11.31
C HIS A 113 20.78 -12.58 11.68
N ASP A 114 21.73 -13.51 11.70
CA ASP A 114 23.08 -13.28 12.24
C ASP A 114 23.84 -12.15 11.54
N GLN A 115 23.55 -11.92 10.25
CA GLN A 115 24.23 -10.93 9.41
C GLN A 115 23.47 -9.59 9.28
N GLY A 116 22.28 -9.47 9.91
CA GLY A 116 21.47 -8.27 9.81
C GLY A 116 19.97 -8.54 9.92
N ALA A 117 19.19 -7.95 9.02
CA ALA A 117 17.76 -8.20 8.97
C ALA A 117 17.17 -8.00 7.57
N THR A 118 16.17 -8.79 7.23
CA THR A 118 15.39 -8.64 6.01
C THR A 118 14.04 -7.98 6.31
N LEU A 119 13.69 -6.96 5.52
CA LEU A 119 12.41 -6.27 5.57
C LEU A 119 11.64 -6.52 4.26
N THR A 120 10.45 -7.12 4.37
CA THR A 120 9.61 -7.53 3.25
C THR A 120 8.19 -7.00 3.40
N GLY A 121 7.56 -6.70 2.28
CA GLY A 121 6.24 -6.08 2.24
C GLY A 121 5.36 -6.81 1.25
N ALA A 122 4.11 -6.38 1.22
CA ALA A 122 3.12 -7.00 0.39
C ALA A 122 3.47 -6.87 -1.10
N SER A 123 3.16 -7.93 -1.84
CA SER A 123 3.27 -7.91 -3.29
C SER A 123 2.26 -6.94 -3.88
N SER A 124 2.72 -6.07 -4.77
CA SER A 124 1.89 -5.20 -5.60
C SER A 124 1.92 -5.69 -7.05
N PRO A 125 0.97 -5.30 -7.92
CA PRO A 125 0.97 -5.74 -9.31
C PRO A 125 2.32 -5.46 -10.00
N GLY A 126 3.06 -6.54 -10.30
CA GLY A 126 4.36 -6.52 -10.97
C GLY A 126 5.58 -6.20 -10.10
N LEU A 127 5.43 -5.94 -8.79
CA LEU A 127 6.53 -5.48 -7.92
C LEU A 127 6.38 -6.00 -6.48
N ARG A 128 7.47 -6.55 -5.94
CA ARG A 128 7.64 -6.85 -4.51
C ARG A 128 8.94 -6.22 -4.04
N TYR A 129 8.89 -5.49 -2.94
CA TYR A 129 10.08 -4.93 -2.32
C TYR A 129 10.61 -5.85 -1.21
N GLU A 130 11.92 -6.03 -1.21
CA GLU A 130 12.66 -6.75 -0.18
C GLU A 130 13.96 -5.99 0.05
N PHE A 131 14.19 -5.59 1.30
CA PHE A 131 15.40 -4.87 1.70
C PHE A 131 16.20 -5.75 2.64
N GLU A 132 17.43 -6.04 2.24
CA GLU A 132 18.43 -6.67 3.09
C GLU A 132 19.22 -5.56 3.81
N LEU A 133 19.12 -5.54 5.14
CA LEU A 133 19.79 -4.58 5.99
C LEU A 133 21.04 -5.21 6.57
N ARG A 134 22.19 -4.56 6.37
CA ARG A 134 23.49 -5.00 6.90
C ARG A 134 24.18 -3.85 7.58
N CYS A 135 24.80 -4.13 8.72
CA CYS A 135 25.69 -3.18 9.38
C CYS A 135 27.13 -3.59 9.08
N SER A 136 27.95 -2.64 8.62
CA SER A 136 29.39 -2.87 8.57
C SER A 136 29.95 -2.90 10.00
N PRO A 137 30.93 -3.78 10.30
CA PRO A 137 31.65 -3.71 11.54
C PRO A 137 32.36 -2.35 11.66
N LYS A 138 32.37 -1.78 12.88
CA LYS A 138 33.11 -0.56 13.21
C LYS A 138 34.61 -0.82 13.27
#